data_AF-A0A9X1HIT4-F1
#
_entry.id   AF-A0A9X1HIT4-F1
#
_cell.length_a   1.000
_cell.length_b   1.000
_cell.length_c   1.000
_cell.angle_alpha   90.00
_cell.angle_beta   90.00
_cell.angle_gamma   90.00
#
_symmetry.space_group_name_H-M   'P 1'
#
loop_
_entity.id
_entity.type
_entity.pdbx_description
1 polymer ?
#
loop_
_entity_poly.entity_id
_entity_poly.type
_entity_poly.pdbx_seq_one_letter_code
_entity_poly.pdbx_strand_id
1 'polypeptide(L)'
;NWYVVTASNQYGFPKRMFKHNRYLNKLFSGTFGLVMPKRKFPANFDPYGGAQFWALHKNHADYVVKTIEENPSFFRFFRNVRVPDEIMFQTVMGNHKHAADELINDTLHFLEWNRPGATLTIEDKENILNSHYLFARKFDDTVDPQITNWIDTTILKRNK
;
A
#
# COMPACT_ATOMS: atom_id res chain seq x y z
N ASN A 1 -2.21 -10.48 -0.69
CA ASN A 1 -2.81 -10.21 -2.03
C ASN A 1 -1.96 -9.26 -2.87
N TRP A 2 -0.92 -9.81 -3.48
CA TRP A 2 -0.10 -9.25 -4.53
C TRP A 2 -0.78 -9.56 -5.85
N TYR A 3 -0.70 -8.61 -6.78
CA TYR A 3 -1.29 -8.74 -8.11
C TYR A 3 -0.39 -8.08 -9.14
N VAL A 4 -0.46 -8.58 -10.37
CA VAL A 4 0.21 -7.95 -11.52
C VAL A 4 -0.54 -6.67 -11.87
N VAL A 5 0.18 -5.55 -11.94
CA VAL A 5 -0.42 -4.26 -12.27
C VAL A 5 -0.58 -4.16 -13.79
N THR A 6 -1.83 -4.18 -14.27
CA THR A 6 -2.12 -3.95 -15.70
C THR A 6 -2.28 -2.46 -15.97
N ALA A 7 -1.54 -1.99 -16.98
CA ALA A 7 -1.10 -0.61 -17.21
C ALA A 7 -2.16 0.40 -17.69
N SER A 8 -3.43 0.35 -17.30
CA SER A 8 -4.43 1.28 -17.89
C SER A 8 -4.76 2.53 -17.07
N ASN A 9 -4.75 2.48 -15.73
CA ASN A 9 -5.27 3.60 -14.89
C ASN A 9 -4.43 4.00 -13.66
N GLN A 10 -3.22 3.46 -13.47
CA GLN A 10 -2.44 3.69 -12.25
C GLN A 10 -1.35 4.78 -12.35
N TYR A 11 -1.14 5.36 -13.53
CA TYR A 11 -0.08 6.35 -13.74
C TYR A 11 -0.59 7.76 -13.44
N GLY A 12 -0.44 8.18 -12.18
CA GLY A 12 -0.70 9.55 -11.77
C GLY A 12 0.02 10.57 -12.65
N PHE A 13 -0.67 11.65 -13.00
CA PHE A 13 -0.02 12.85 -13.50
C PHE A 13 0.60 13.62 -12.32
N PRO A 14 1.61 14.48 -12.56
CA PRO A 14 2.26 15.23 -11.50
C PRO A 14 1.21 16.00 -10.67
N LYS A 15 1.44 16.07 -9.36
CA LYS A 15 0.59 16.73 -8.35
C LYS A 15 -0.15 17.96 -8.90
N ARG A 16 -1.49 17.98 -8.71
CA ARG A 16 -2.41 19.13 -8.76
C ARG A 16 -1.79 20.40 -9.38
N MET A 17 -1.80 20.51 -10.71
CA MET A 17 -1.33 21.70 -11.42
C MET A 17 -2.10 22.96 -10.97
N PHE A 18 -3.39 22.81 -10.63
CA PHE A 18 -4.22 23.87 -10.07
C PHE A 18 -4.56 23.55 -8.61
N LYS A 19 -3.77 24.04 -7.65
CA LYS A 19 -3.91 23.70 -6.21
C LYS A 19 -5.32 23.87 -5.62
N HIS A 20 -6.18 24.71 -6.20
CA HIS A 20 -7.46 25.12 -5.61
C HIS A 20 -8.73 24.83 -6.44
N ASN A 21 -8.65 24.33 -7.68
CA ASN A 21 -9.85 24.13 -8.51
C ASN A 21 -10.06 22.65 -8.88
N ARG A 22 -10.97 21.99 -8.18
CA ARG A 22 -11.32 20.57 -8.38
C ARG A 22 -11.88 20.29 -9.78
N TYR A 23 -12.65 21.23 -10.34
CA TYR A 23 -13.30 21.07 -11.65
C TYR A 23 -12.29 21.20 -12.80
N LEU A 24 -11.40 22.20 -12.73
CA LEU A 24 -10.31 22.35 -13.70
C LEU A 24 -9.34 21.17 -13.65
N ASN A 25 -8.98 20.68 -12.46
CA ASN A 25 -8.16 19.46 -12.37
C ASN A 25 -8.88 18.25 -12.99
N LYS A 26 -10.20 18.12 -12.83
CA LYS A 26 -10.98 17.03 -13.42
C LYS A 26 -11.01 17.12 -14.95
N LEU A 27 -11.39 18.27 -15.50
CA LEU A 27 -11.40 18.52 -16.94
C LEU A 27 -10.01 18.32 -17.55
N PHE A 28 -8.99 18.93 -16.94
CA PHE A 28 -7.60 18.80 -17.40
C PHE A 28 -7.13 17.35 -17.32
N SER A 29 -7.36 16.62 -16.22
CA SER A 29 -6.96 15.21 -16.14
C SER A 29 -7.63 14.33 -17.20
N GLY A 30 -8.90 14.61 -17.54
CA GLY A 30 -9.64 13.85 -18.55
C GLY A 30 -9.19 14.15 -19.99
N THR A 31 -8.94 15.42 -20.33
CA THR A 31 -8.54 15.82 -21.68
C THR A 31 -7.04 15.61 -21.92
N PHE A 32 -6.20 15.94 -20.94
CA PHE A 32 -4.74 15.78 -21.03
C PHE A 32 -4.33 14.29 -21.00
N GLY A 33 -5.09 13.45 -20.29
CA GLY A 33 -4.91 11.99 -20.30
C GLY A 33 -5.19 11.33 -21.64
N LEU A 34 -6.00 11.96 -22.51
CA LEU A 34 -6.28 11.49 -23.87
C LEU A 34 -5.16 11.83 -24.86
N VAL A 35 -4.49 12.96 -24.66
CA VAL A 35 -3.51 13.52 -25.62
C VAL A 35 -2.07 13.15 -25.26
N MET A 36 -1.77 12.93 -23.97
CA MET A 36 -0.42 12.57 -23.54
C MET A 36 -0.14 11.08 -23.80
N PRO A 37 1.07 10.74 -24.28
CA PRO A 37 1.45 9.34 -24.49
C PRO A 37 1.41 8.59 -23.15
N LYS A 38 0.88 7.35 -23.19
CA LYS A 38 0.88 6.46 -22.02
C LYS A 38 2.30 6.29 -21.51
N ARG A 39 2.51 6.58 -20.22
CA ARG A 39 3.80 6.35 -19.57
C ARG A 39 4.13 4.86 -19.61
N LYS A 40 5.30 4.51 -20.14
CA LYS A 40 5.81 3.15 -20.11
C LYS A 40 6.42 2.87 -18.73
N PHE A 41 6.15 1.68 -18.20
CA PHE A 41 6.83 1.20 -17.00
C PHE A 41 8.34 1.01 -17.30
N PRO A 42 9.25 1.19 -16.33
CA PRO A 42 10.68 0.94 -16.53
C PRO A 42 10.93 -0.48 -17.07
N ALA A 43 11.63 -0.60 -18.20
CA ALA A 43 11.69 -1.83 -19.00
C ALA A 43 12.30 -3.05 -18.29
N ASN A 44 13.05 -2.85 -17.21
CA ASN A 44 13.76 -3.91 -16.49
C ASN A 44 12.97 -4.46 -15.29
N PHE A 45 11.71 -4.02 -15.11
CA PHE A 45 10.89 -4.42 -13.97
C PHE A 45 9.50 -4.85 -14.44
N ASP A 46 9.08 -6.04 -14.01
CA ASP A 46 7.68 -6.43 -14.09
C ASP A 46 6.89 -5.75 -12.95
N PRO A 47 5.72 -5.15 -13.22
CA PRO A 47 5.03 -4.35 -12.24
C PRO A 47 4.18 -5.24 -11.30
N TYR A 48 4.47 -5.15 -10.00
CA TYR A 48 3.73 -5.83 -8.94
C TYR A 48 3.08 -4.81 -8.01
N GLY A 49 1.88 -5.10 -7.53
CA GLY A 49 1.18 -4.30 -6.54
C GLY A 49 0.67 -5.15 -5.38
N GLY A 50 0.38 -4.54 -4.24
CA GLY A 50 -0.10 -5.23 -3.04
C GLY A 50 -0.61 -4.28 -1.97
N ALA A 51 -0.68 -4.76 -0.72
CA ALA A 51 -1.10 -3.93 0.40
C ALA A 51 -0.05 -2.87 0.74
N GLN A 52 -0.51 -1.69 1.18
CA GLN A 52 0.36 -0.61 1.68
C GLN A 52 1.15 -1.03 2.94
N PHE A 53 0.62 -1.96 3.73
CA PHE A 53 1.25 -2.45 4.95
C PHE A 53 1.89 -3.81 4.70
N TRP A 54 3.18 -3.89 4.98
CA TRP A 54 4.03 -5.06 4.77
C TRP A 54 5.15 -5.07 5.82
N ALA A 55 5.87 -6.19 5.91
CA ALA A 55 7.13 -6.28 6.63
C ALA A 55 8.21 -6.80 5.69
N LEU A 56 9.45 -6.35 5.92
CA LEU A 56 10.63 -6.82 5.21
C LEU A 56 11.70 -7.21 6.22
N HIS A 57 12.35 -8.34 5.97
CA HIS A 57 13.61 -8.67 6.63
C HIS A 57 14.67 -7.65 6.25
N LYS A 58 15.63 -7.38 7.15
CA LYS A 58 16.68 -6.36 6.95
C LYS A 58 17.39 -6.50 5.60
N ASN A 59 17.78 -7.72 5.23
CA ASN A 59 18.49 -7.97 3.97
C ASN A 59 17.67 -7.58 2.73
N HIS A 60 16.35 -7.73 2.77
CA HIS A 60 15.48 -7.29 1.68
C HIS A 60 15.30 -5.78 1.68
N ALA A 61 15.26 -5.14 2.85
CA ALA A 61 15.25 -3.68 2.93
C ALA A 61 16.54 -3.09 2.31
N ASP A 62 17.71 -3.67 2.62
CA ASP A 62 18.99 -3.29 2.02
C ASP A 62 18.97 -3.51 0.49
N TYR A 63 18.42 -4.63 0.02
CA TYR A 63 18.23 -4.88 -1.41
C TYR A 63 17.33 -3.83 -2.07
N VAL A 64 16.23 -3.43 -1.42
CA VAL A 64 15.34 -2.38 -1.95
C VAL A 64 16.08 -1.07 -2.11
N VAL A 65 16.83 -0.64 -1.09
CA VAL A 65 17.63 0.58 -1.13
C VAL A 65 18.64 0.53 -2.28
N LYS A 66 19.42 -0.55 -2.35
CA LYS A 66 20.40 -0.75 -3.43
C LYS A 66 19.76 -0.72 -4.81
N THR A 67 18.63 -1.40 -4.99
CA THR A 67 17.91 -1.43 -6.28
C THR A 67 17.48 -0.03 -6.71
N ILE A 68 17.00 0.79 -5.77
CA ILE A 68 16.57 2.17 -6.01
C ILE A 68 17.76 3.07 -6.39
N GLU A 69 18.90 2.92 -5.70
CA GLU A 69 20.13 3.69 -5.96
C GLU A 69 20.73 3.36 -7.34
N GLU A 70 20.77 2.07 -7.69
CA GLU A 70 21.28 1.60 -8.99
C GLU A 70 20.33 1.93 -10.16
N ASN A 71 19.05 2.17 -9.89
CA ASN A 71 18.02 2.44 -10.90
C ASN A 71 17.33 3.80 -10.67
N PRO A 72 18.04 4.93 -10.83
CA PRO A 72 17.47 6.24 -10.53
C PRO A 72 16.30 6.62 -11.45
N SER A 73 16.20 6.04 -12.65
CA SER A 73 15.04 6.18 -13.54
C SER A 73 13.78 5.52 -12.98
N PHE A 74 13.92 4.35 -12.35
CA PHE A 74 12.84 3.64 -11.65
C PHE A 74 12.33 4.49 -10.49
N PHE A 75 13.22 5.01 -9.65
CA PHE A 75 12.81 5.88 -8.55
C PHE A 75 12.11 7.17 -9.03
N ARG A 76 12.65 7.82 -10.06
CA ARG A 76 12.02 9.00 -10.68
C ARG A 76 10.63 8.68 -11.25
N PHE A 77 10.42 7.49 -11.77
CA PHE A 77 9.11 7.05 -12.25
C PHE A 77 8.07 7.07 -11.12
N PHE A 78 8.40 6.50 -9.96
CA PHE A 78 7.50 6.39 -8.80
C PHE A 78 7.18 7.73 -8.11
N ARG A 79 7.99 8.78 -8.31
CA ARG A 79 7.68 10.15 -7.82
C ARG A 79 6.34 10.70 -8.34
N ASN A 80 5.89 10.20 -9.48
CA ASN A 80 4.66 10.59 -10.14
C ASN A 80 3.70 9.40 -10.26
N VAL A 81 3.83 8.36 -9.44
CA VAL A 81 2.85 7.26 -9.41
C VAL A 81 1.82 7.55 -8.33
N ARG A 82 0.58 7.14 -8.56
CA ARG A 82 -0.49 7.24 -7.56
C ARG A 82 -0.37 6.03 -6.63
N VAL A 83 -0.34 6.28 -5.32
CA VAL A 83 -0.14 5.23 -4.29
C VAL A 83 1.14 4.41 -4.55
N PRO A 84 2.31 5.06 -4.67
CA PRO A 84 3.56 4.38 -5.03
C PRO A 84 4.00 3.33 -3.99
N ASP A 85 3.54 3.47 -2.75
CA ASP A 85 3.72 2.57 -1.61
C ASP A 85 3.02 1.21 -1.77
N GLU A 86 1.98 1.11 -2.60
CA GLU A 86 1.31 -0.15 -2.94
C GLU A 86 1.93 -0.87 -4.14
N ILE A 87 2.95 -0.30 -4.79
CA ILE A 87 3.49 -0.83 -6.05
C ILE A 87 5.03 -0.94 -6.03
N MET A 88 5.74 0.09 -5.55
CA MET A 88 7.20 0.17 -5.70
C MET A 88 7.92 -0.97 -4.99
N PHE A 89 7.58 -1.25 -3.74
CA PHE A 89 8.25 -2.26 -2.92
C PHE A 89 7.95 -3.67 -3.43
N GLN A 90 6.70 -3.93 -3.78
CA GLN A 90 6.23 -5.17 -4.37
C GLN A 90 6.90 -5.39 -5.72
N THR A 91 7.06 -4.34 -6.53
CA THR A 91 7.79 -4.42 -7.79
C THR A 91 9.26 -4.78 -7.57
N VAL A 92 9.97 -4.11 -6.66
CA VAL A 92 11.38 -4.42 -6.40
C VAL A 92 11.54 -5.86 -5.93
N MET A 93 10.71 -6.29 -4.98
CA MET A 93 10.79 -7.63 -4.40
C MET A 93 10.30 -8.73 -5.34
N GLY A 94 9.26 -8.48 -6.13
CA GLY A 94 8.76 -9.43 -7.13
C GLY A 94 9.75 -9.68 -8.27
N ASN A 95 10.66 -8.74 -8.53
CA ASN A 95 11.77 -8.92 -9.47
C ASN A 95 13.06 -9.46 -8.80
N HIS A 96 13.04 -9.74 -7.49
CA HIS A 96 14.19 -10.31 -6.78
C HIS A 96 14.29 -11.82 -7.02
N LYS A 97 15.01 -12.21 -8.07
CA LYS A 97 15.14 -13.61 -8.52
C LYS A 97 15.53 -14.62 -7.43
N HIS A 98 16.33 -14.20 -6.45
CA HIS A 98 16.84 -15.08 -5.39
C HIS A 98 15.99 -15.09 -4.10
N ALA A 99 14.86 -14.38 -4.06
CA ALA A 99 14.00 -14.29 -2.87
C ALA A 99 12.55 -14.66 -3.17
N ALA A 100 12.26 -15.23 -4.34
CA ALA A 100 10.91 -15.56 -4.75
C ALA A 100 10.22 -16.52 -3.76
N ASP A 101 10.95 -17.51 -3.26
CA ASP A 101 10.44 -18.49 -2.29
C ASP A 101 10.28 -17.91 -0.87
N GLU A 102 10.79 -16.70 -0.62
CA GLU A 102 10.67 -15.97 0.65
C GLU A 102 9.47 -15.01 0.65
N LEU A 103 8.84 -14.77 -0.52
CA LEU A 103 7.70 -13.86 -0.64
C LEU A 103 6.41 -14.51 -0.16
N ILE A 104 5.90 -14.00 0.97
CA ILE A 104 4.60 -14.37 1.49
C ILE A 104 3.54 -13.40 0.97
N ASN A 105 2.55 -13.93 0.25
CA ASN A 105 1.48 -13.14 -0.35
C ASN A 105 0.36 -12.79 0.66
N ASP A 106 0.74 -12.22 1.79
CA ASP A 106 -0.20 -11.84 2.84
C ASP A 106 0.09 -10.44 3.39
N THR A 107 -0.91 -9.83 4.01
CA THR A 107 -0.75 -8.64 4.85
C THR A 107 -0.55 -9.09 6.29
N LEU A 108 0.15 -8.31 7.10
CA LEU A 108 0.22 -8.57 8.54
C LEU A 108 -0.95 -7.93 9.32
N HIS A 109 -1.91 -7.36 8.60
CA HIS A 109 -3.00 -6.57 9.17
C HIS A 109 -4.35 -7.22 8.90
N PHE A 110 -5.09 -7.49 9.96
CA PHE A 110 -6.51 -7.75 9.90
C PHE A 110 -7.23 -6.53 9.34
N LEU A 111 -8.07 -6.79 8.32
CA LEU A 111 -8.97 -5.84 7.69
C LEU A 111 -10.35 -6.49 7.65
N GLU A 112 -11.38 -5.74 8.03
CA GLU A 112 -12.75 -6.21 7.87
C GLU A 112 -13.15 -6.14 6.40
N TRP A 113 -13.11 -7.29 5.74
CA TRP A 113 -13.36 -7.39 4.29
C TRP A 113 -14.83 -7.21 3.92
N ASN A 114 -15.77 -7.50 4.83
CA ASN A 114 -17.20 -7.29 4.56
C ASN A 114 -17.60 -5.82 4.68
N ARG A 115 -16.78 -5.01 5.36
CA ARG A 115 -16.98 -3.57 5.53
C ARG A 115 -15.69 -2.81 5.15
N PRO A 116 -15.37 -2.69 3.84
CA PRO A 116 -14.13 -2.08 3.40
C PRO A 116 -13.96 -0.66 3.94
N GLY A 117 -12.85 -0.44 4.66
CA GLY A 117 -12.54 0.86 5.26
C GLY A 117 -13.25 1.16 6.58
N ALA A 118 -13.94 0.17 7.17
CA ALA A 118 -14.57 0.33 8.47
C ALA A 118 -13.55 0.66 9.58
N THR A 119 -14.04 1.45 10.54
CA THR A 119 -13.46 1.53 11.87
C THR A 119 -13.93 0.31 12.65
N LEU A 120 -12.98 -0.45 13.18
CA LEU A 120 -13.23 -1.64 13.98
C LEU A 120 -13.78 -1.23 15.34
N THR A 121 -14.77 -1.98 15.84
CA THR A 121 -15.43 -1.75 17.13
C THR A 121 -15.28 -2.98 18.02
N ILE A 122 -15.81 -2.94 19.24
CA ILE A 122 -15.76 -4.08 20.17
C ILE A 122 -16.45 -5.33 19.63
N GLU A 123 -17.38 -5.16 18.69
CA GLU A 123 -18.07 -6.26 18.00
C GLU A 123 -17.10 -7.08 17.11
N ASP A 124 -15.98 -6.49 16.70
CA ASP A 124 -14.97 -7.15 15.87
C ASP A 124 -13.95 -7.96 16.68
N LYS A 125 -14.03 -7.94 18.02
CA LYS A 125 -13.03 -8.55 18.92
C LYS A 125 -12.77 -10.04 18.62
N GLU A 126 -13.83 -10.80 18.33
CA GLU A 126 -13.72 -12.24 18.08
C GLU A 126 -13.07 -12.49 16.71
N ASN A 127 -13.37 -11.66 15.71
CA ASN A 127 -12.74 -11.77 14.40
C ASN A 127 -11.24 -11.42 14.50
N ILE A 128 -10.88 -10.43 15.31
CA ILE A 128 -9.49 -10.07 15.57
C ILE A 128 -8.75 -11.22 16.27
N LEU A 129 -9.31 -11.76 17.37
CA LEU A 129 -8.69 -12.86 18.14
C LEU A 129 -8.50 -14.12 17.31
N ASN A 130 -9.49 -14.46 16.47
CA ASN A 130 -9.46 -15.68 15.68
C ASN A 130 -8.66 -15.53 14.38
N SER A 131 -8.13 -14.34 14.10
CA SER A 131 -7.28 -14.11 12.93
C SER A 131 -5.82 -14.47 13.20
N HIS A 132 -5.07 -14.77 12.13
CA HIS A 132 -3.63 -15.03 12.20
C HIS A 132 -2.78 -13.75 12.06
N TYR A 133 -3.42 -12.57 11.99
CA TYR A 133 -2.73 -11.31 11.74
C TYR A 133 -2.09 -10.74 13.01
N LEU A 134 -0.93 -10.11 12.86
CA LEU A 134 -0.20 -9.49 13.97
C LEU A 134 -0.73 -8.10 14.34
N PHE A 135 -1.36 -7.43 13.38
CA PHE A 135 -1.90 -6.07 13.52
C PHE A 135 -3.35 -6.05 13.04
N ALA A 136 -4.07 -4.98 13.37
CA ALA A 136 -5.42 -4.73 12.88
C ALA A 136 -5.60 -3.23 12.60
N ARG A 137 -6.49 -2.87 11.68
CA ARG A 137 -6.85 -1.47 11.40
C ARG A 137 -8.27 -1.35 10.82
N LYS A 138 -8.96 -0.22 11.00
CA LYS A 138 -8.54 1.00 11.74
C LYS A 138 -9.29 1.10 13.07
N PHE A 139 -8.69 1.76 14.05
CA PHE A 139 -9.32 2.08 15.33
C PHE A 139 -9.51 3.59 15.44
N ASP A 140 -10.58 4.01 16.09
CA ASP A 140 -10.88 5.42 16.37
C ASP A 140 -11.60 5.50 17.72
N ASP A 141 -10.95 6.10 18.71
CA ASP A 141 -11.48 6.24 20.07
C ASP A 141 -12.73 7.13 20.14
N THR A 142 -13.00 7.96 19.11
CA THR A 142 -14.23 8.75 19.02
C THR A 142 -15.43 7.93 18.53
N VAL A 143 -15.17 6.80 17.88
CA VAL A 143 -16.20 5.86 17.41
C VAL A 143 -16.45 4.78 18.45
N ASP A 144 -15.39 4.13 18.93
CA ASP A 144 -15.50 3.13 19.99
C ASP A 144 -14.17 3.01 20.76
N PRO A 145 -14.06 3.60 21.95
CA PRO A 145 -12.87 3.45 22.78
C PRO A 145 -12.81 2.10 23.51
N GLN A 146 -13.89 1.30 23.49
CA GLN A 146 -13.91 0.02 24.21
C GLN A 146 -12.98 -1.01 23.56
N ILE A 147 -12.88 -1.02 22.23
CA ILE A 147 -12.01 -1.96 21.52
C ILE A 147 -10.53 -1.71 21.82
N THR A 148 -10.08 -0.45 21.84
CA THR A 148 -8.69 -0.10 22.15
C THR A 148 -8.37 -0.38 23.63
N ASN A 149 -9.29 -0.07 24.54
CA ASN A 149 -9.20 -0.45 25.95
C ASN A 149 -9.11 -1.96 26.16
N TRP A 150 -9.92 -2.73 25.42
CA TRP A 150 -9.91 -4.19 25.50
C TRP A 150 -8.62 -4.78 24.93
N ILE A 151 -8.10 -4.26 23.80
CA ILE A 151 -6.79 -4.67 23.27
C ILE A 151 -5.68 -4.41 24.30
N ASP A 152 -5.64 -3.21 24.88
CA ASP A 152 -4.62 -2.83 25.87
C ASP A 152 -4.65 -3.75 27.10
N THR A 153 -5.84 -4.00 27.66
CA THR A 153 -5.98 -4.74 28.92
C THR A 153 -5.93 -6.26 28.74
N THR A 154 -6.55 -6.79 27.67
CA THR A 154 -6.76 -8.23 27.50
C THR A 154 -5.67 -8.88 26.63
N ILE A 155 -5.31 -8.26 25.51
CA ILE A 155 -4.30 -8.81 24.57
C ILE A 155 -2.90 -8.40 25.00
N LEU A 156 -2.67 -7.09 25.18
CA LEU A 156 -1.34 -6.53 25.42
C LEU A 156 -0.96 -6.51 26.90
N LYS A 157 -1.93 -6.73 27.81
CA LYS A 157 -1.75 -6.72 29.27
C LYS A 157 -0.99 -5.49 29.77
N ARG A 158 -1.29 -4.33 29.19
CA ARG A 158 -0.74 -3.06 29.62
C ARG A 158 -1.45 -2.63 30.90
N ASN A 159 -0.67 -2.35 31.95
CA ASN A 159 -1.19 -1.69 33.14
C ASN A 159 -1.52 -0.24 32.74
N LYS A 160 -2.80 0.16 32.84
CA LYS A 160 -3.19 1.56 32.72
C LYS A 160 -2.98 2.28 34.05
#